data_AF-A0A1S2MNB6-F1
#
_entry.id   AF-A0A1S2MNB6-F1
#
_cell.length_a   1.000
_cell.length_b   1.000
_cell.length_c   1.000
_cell.angle_alpha   90.00
_cell.angle_beta   90.00
_cell.angle_gamma   90.00
#
_symmetry.space_group_name_H-M   'P 1'
#
loop_
_entity.id
_entity.type
_entity.pdbx_description
1 polymer ?
#
loop_
_entity_poly.entity_id
_entity_poly.type
_entity_poly.pdbx_seq_one_letter_code
_entity_poly.pdbx_strand_id
1 'polypeptide(L)'
;MFSIGILWNTRMSLLAFILIAYLLPIILNNIINLSIESTRNVKIYVITSGITTFCYFIFSIYFISRPGFDYFISENQIDTGNVSIEINTGLANIEQLIFVFLLNFIALFLISLFIRKKDLNVRNKKFK
;
A
#
# COMPACT_ATOMS: atom_id res chain seq x y z
N MET A 1 9.01 6.40 8.82
CA MET A 1 8.39 5.91 7.56
C MET A 1 7.64 6.99 6.80
N PHE A 2 6.91 7.92 7.46
CA PHE A 2 6.18 9.00 6.75
C PHE A 2 6.97 10.32 6.59
N SER A 3 8.12 10.46 7.26
CA SER A 3 8.93 11.70 7.23
C SER A 3 9.54 11.98 5.85
N ILE A 4 9.86 10.94 5.07
CA ILE A 4 10.44 11.09 3.73
C ILE A 4 9.38 11.56 2.72
N GLY A 5 8.12 11.14 2.89
CA GLY A 5 7.00 11.62 2.08
C GLY A 5 6.60 13.07 2.38
N ILE A 6 6.73 13.49 3.65
CA ILE A 6 6.46 14.87 4.08
C ILE A 6 7.55 15.85 3.59
N LEU A 7 8.81 15.39 3.46
CA LEU A 7 9.94 16.22 3.00
C LEU A 7 9.95 16.47 1.48
N TRP A 8 9.27 15.65 0.67
CA TRP A 8 9.12 15.92 -0.77
C TRP A 8 8.00 16.95 -1.03
N ASN A 9 8.25 18.17 -0.58
CA ASN A 9 7.56 19.36 -1.02
C ASN A 9 8.08 19.74 -2.42
N THR A 10 7.33 19.38 -3.48
CA THR A 10 7.03 20.18 -4.70
C THR A 10 6.62 19.25 -5.85
N ARG A 11 5.41 19.45 -6.41
CA ARG A 11 4.90 18.77 -7.63
C ARG A 11 5.05 17.24 -7.64
N MET A 12 4.32 16.55 -6.77
CA MET A 12 4.27 15.10 -6.80
C MET A 12 3.46 14.66 -8.03
N SER A 13 4.05 13.86 -8.93
CA SER A 13 3.30 13.29 -10.07
C SER A 13 2.34 12.20 -9.59
N LEU A 14 1.29 11.89 -10.37
CA LEU A 14 0.37 10.78 -10.08
C LEU A 14 1.11 9.47 -9.81
N LEU A 15 2.16 9.20 -10.59
CA LEU A 15 2.97 8.00 -10.44
C LEU A 15 3.74 8.00 -9.11
N ALA A 16 4.32 9.13 -8.71
CA ALA A 16 4.99 9.25 -7.41
C ALA A 16 4.01 9.07 -6.25
N PHE A 17 2.79 9.63 -6.38
CA PHE A 17 1.72 9.44 -5.41
C PHE A 17 1.35 7.95 -5.28
N ILE A 18 1.11 7.25 -6.40
CA ILE A 18 0.77 5.82 -6.39
C ILE A 18 1.89 5.00 -5.75
N LEU A 19 3.15 5.31 -6.09
CA LEU A 19 4.31 4.64 -5.53
C LEU A 19 4.38 4.79 -4.02
N ILE A 20 4.22 5.99 -3.49
CA ILE A 20 4.41 6.26 -2.06
C ILE A 20 3.18 5.84 -1.24
N ALA A 21 1.97 6.08 -1.74
CA ALA A 21 0.74 5.83 -0.99
C ALA A 21 0.35 4.34 -0.96
N TYR A 22 0.63 3.58 -2.02
CA TYR A 22 0.17 2.19 -2.15
C TYR A 22 1.31 1.19 -2.26
N LEU A 23 2.21 1.35 -3.24
CA LEU A 23 3.23 0.35 -3.54
C LEU A 23 4.30 0.24 -2.47
N LEU A 24 4.84 1.38 -2.00
CA LEU A 24 5.93 1.42 -1.04
C LEU A 24 5.56 0.74 0.29
N PRO A 25 4.40 1.01 0.93
CA PRO A 25 3.99 0.29 2.13
C PRO A 25 3.86 -1.22 1.90
N ILE A 26 3.25 -1.64 0.79
CA ILE A 26 3.09 -3.07 0.45
C ILE A 26 4.45 -3.74 0.32
N ILE A 27 5.37 -3.13 -0.43
CA ILE A 27 6.73 -3.68 -0.65
C ILE A 27 7.46 -3.81 0.69
N LEU A 28 7.48 -2.74 1.50
CA LEU A 28 8.19 -2.73 2.78
C LEU A 28 7.61 -3.75 3.77
N ASN A 29 6.28 -3.82 3.89
CA ASN A 29 5.61 -4.80 4.75
C ASN A 29 5.96 -6.24 4.35
N ASN A 30 6.01 -6.51 3.03
CA ASN A 30 6.36 -7.83 2.53
C ASN A 30 7.84 -8.17 2.69
N ILE A 31 8.75 -7.20 2.55
CA ILE A 31 10.18 -7.38 2.86
C ILE A 31 10.36 -7.77 4.33
N ILE A 32 9.66 -7.09 5.25
CA ILE A 32 9.71 -7.42 6.69
C ILE A 32 9.18 -8.85 6.93
N ASN A 33 8.05 -9.20 6.33
CA ASN A 33 7.45 -10.53 6.42
C ASN A 33 8.35 -11.65 5.87
N LEU A 34 9.12 -11.35 4.82
CA LEU A 34 10.11 -12.26 4.24
C LEU A 34 11.33 -12.42 5.15
N SER A 35 11.86 -11.32 5.68
CA SER A 35 13.09 -11.29 6.47
C SER A 35 12.93 -11.85 7.89
N ILE A 36 11.73 -11.77 8.48
CA ILE A 36 11.50 -12.12 9.89
C ILE A 36 10.43 -13.21 9.99
N GLU A 37 10.84 -14.47 10.20
CA GLU A 37 9.90 -15.61 10.24
C GLU A 37 8.85 -15.50 11.35
N SER A 38 9.19 -14.90 12.50
CA SER A 38 8.24 -14.69 13.61
C SER A 38 7.08 -13.78 13.24
N THR A 39 7.21 -12.99 12.16
CA THR A 39 6.15 -12.13 11.64
C THR A 39 5.16 -12.88 10.74
N ARG A 40 5.41 -14.16 10.41
CA ARG A 40 4.61 -14.95 9.46
C ARG A 40 3.34 -15.56 10.07
N ASN A 41 2.50 -14.71 10.66
CA ASN A 41 1.26 -15.09 11.31
C ASN A 41 0.10 -14.23 10.80
N VAL A 42 -1.07 -14.85 10.57
CA VAL A 42 -2.29 -14.15 10.16
C VAL A 42 -2.64 -13.00 11.11
N LYS A 43 -2.47 -13.18 12.43
CA LYS A 43 -2.70 -12.09 13.40
C LYS A 43 -1.79 -10.89 13.13
N ILE A 44 -0.53 -11.14 12.79
CA ILE A 44 0.44 -10.09 12.48
C ILE A 44 0.08 -9.42 11.16
N TYR A 45 -0.40 -10.16 10.16
CA TYR A 45 -0.86 -9.58 8.89
C TYR A 45 -2.01 -8.60 9.08
N VAL A 46 -2.99 -8.95 9.92
CA VAL A 46 -4.10 -8.06 10.28
C VAL A 46 -3.58 -6.79 10.95
N ILE A 47 -2.69 -6.93 11.95
CA ILE A 47 -2.12 -5.79 12.67
C ILE A 47 -1.30 -4.88 11.73
N THR A 48 -0.40 -5.44 10.93
CA THR A 48 0.44 -4.70 9.98
C THR A 48 -0.41 -3.98 8.93
N SER A 49 -1.46 -4.63 8.42
CA SER A 49 -2.39 -4.02 7.47
C SER A 49 -3.19 -2.89 8.12
N GLY A 50 -3.62 -3.06 9.37
CA GLY A 50 -4.29 -2.03 10.17
C GLY A 50 -3.40 -0.80 10.40
N ILE A 51 -2.16 -1.00 10.85
CA ILE A 51 -1.17 0.08 11.04
C ILE A 51 -0.93 0.81 9.72
N THR A 52 -0.74 0.07 8.63
CA THR A 52 -0.49 0.66 7.30
C THR A 52 -1.68 1.50 6.83
N THR A 53 -2.89 1.01 7.03
CA THR A 53 -4.12 1.72 6.69
C THR A 53 -4.28 2.97 7.52
N PHE A 54 -3.97 2.91 8.82
CA PHE A 54 -3.99 4.08 9.69
C PHE A 54 -2.97 5.13 9.25
N CYS A 55 -1.76 4.72 8.88
CA CYS A 55 -0.78 5.67 8.38
C CYS A 55 -1.16 6.24 7.01
N TYR A 56 -1.76 5.44 6.12
CA TYR A 56 -2.33 5.91 4.86
C TYR A 56 -3.45 6.93 5.11
N PHE A 57 -4.30 6.72 6.12
CA PHE A 57 -5.33 7.68 6.51
C PHE A 57 -4.72 9.03 6.94
N ILE A 58 -3.74 9.01 7.84
CA ILE A 58 -3.00 10.22 8.27
C ILE A 58 -2.40 10.94 7.07
N PHE A 59 -1.75 10.19 6.17
CA PHE A 59 -1.16 10.74 4.94
C PHE A 59 -2.20 11.35 4.02
N SER A 60 -3.35 10.68 3.85
CA SER A 60 -4.43 11.15 2.98
C SER A 60 -5.02 12.46 3.50
N ILE A 61 -5.30 12.55 4.80
CA ILE A 61 -5.77 13.79 5.45
C ILE A 61 -4.75 14.93 5.26
N TYR A 62 -3.46 14.65 5.49
CA TYR A 62 -2.40 15.63 5.27
C TYR A 62 -2.32 16.08 3.80
N PHE A 63 -2.40 15.14 2.86
CA PHE A 63 -2.26 15.40 1.43
C PHE A 63 -3.43 16.21 0.87
N ILE A 64 -4.67 15.85 1.24
CA ILE A 64 -5.89 16.58 0.85
C ILE A 64 -5.87 18.01 1.40
N SER A 65 -5.34 18.21 2.62
CA SER A 65 -5.30 19.53 3.27
C SER A 65 -4.28 20.51 2.66
N ARG A 66 -3.46 20.08 1.68
CA ARG A 66 -2.39 20.89 1.11
C ARG A 66 -2.94 21.91 0.09
N PRO A 67 -2.50 23.19 0.13
CA PRO A 67 -2.79 24.14 -0.94
C PRO A 67 -2.11 23.68 -2.24
N GLY A 68 -2.91 23.11 -3.16
CA GLY A 68 -2.43 22.49 -4.39
C GLY A 68 -3.03 21.11 -4.69
N PHE A 69 -3.82 20.54 -3.77
CA PHE A 69 -4.54 19.29 -4.01
C PHE A 69 -5.50 19.40 -5.20
N ASP A 70 -6.31 20.46 -5.27
CA ASP A 70 -7.26 20.67 -6.38
C ASP A 70 -6.56 20.78 -7.74
N TYR A 71 -5.40 21.44 -7.76
CA TYR A 71 -4.56 21.54 -8.95
C TYR A 71 -3.96 20.18 -9.34
N PHE A 72 -3.53 19.39 -8.37
CA PHE A 72 -3.05 18.02 -8.63
C PHE A 72 -4.15 17.13 -9.22
N ILE A 73 -5.39 17.24 -8.74
CA ILE A 73 -6.52 16.49 -9.27
C ILE A 73 -6.80 16.92 -10.72
N SER A 74 -6.91 18.22 -10.99
CA SER A 74 -7.24 18.71 -12.34
C SER A 74 -6.15 18.43 -13.37
N GLU A 75 -4.87 18.47 -12.99
CA GLU A 75 -3.75 18.22 -13.90
C GLU A 75 -3.57 16.72 -14.24
N ASN A 76 -4.08 15.82 -13.40
CA ASN A 76 -3.94 14.37 -13.59
C ASN A 76 -5.27 13.67 -13.94
N GLN A 77 -6.36 14.41 -14.05
CA GLN A 77 -7.60 13.94 -14.67
C GLN A 77 -7.42 13.98 -16.20
N ILE A 78 -7.49 12.82 -16.83
CA ILE A 78 -7.42 12.68 -18.29
C ILE A 78 -8.79 12.28 -18.77
N ASP A 79 -9.45 13.17 -19.53
CA ASP A 79 -10.67 12.86 -20.26
C ASP A 79 -10.37 12.89 -21.76
N THR A 80 -10.43 11.72 -22.39
CA THR A 80 -10.21 11.56 -23.84
C THR A 80 -11.51 11.33 -24.60
N GLY A 81 -12.67 11.62 -24.01
CA GLY A 81 -13.99 11.46 -24.63
C GLY A 81 -14.49 10.01 -24.75
N ASN A 82 -13.58 9.03 -24.73
CA ASN A 82 -13.88 7.59 -24.69
C ASN A 82 -13.44 6.91 -23.39
N VAL A 83 -12.48 7.50 -22.67
CA VAL A 83 -11.97 7.01 -21.38
C VAL A 83 -11.68 8.23 -20.50
N SER A 84 -12.34 8.28 -19.34
CA SER A 84 -12.02 9.22 -18.27
C SER A 84 -11.29 8.49 -17.15
N ILE A 85 -10.14 9.03 -16.75
CA ILE A 85 -9.44 8.60 -15.54
C ILE A 85 -9.76 9.63 -14.46
N GLU A 86 -10.69 9.30 -13.60
CA GLU A 86 -11.06 10.13 -12.45
C GLU A 86 -10.26 9.71 -11.22
N ILE A 87 -9.52 10.65 -10.65
CA ILE A 87 -8.88 10.45 -9.35
C ILE A 87 -9.96 10.60 -8.28
N ASN A 88 -10.16 9.56 -7.48
CA ASN A 88 -11.05 9.61 -6.33
C ASN A 88 -10.54 10.67 -5.35
N THR A 89 -11.27 11.78 -5.22
CA THR A 89 -10.96 12.88 -4.29
C THR A 89 -11.13 12.45 -2.84
N GLY A 90 -11.89 11.39 -2.62
CA GLY A 90 -12.12 10.74 -1.35
C GLY A 90 -11.01 9.80 -0.88
N LEU A 91 -9.76 10.26 -0.89
CA LEU A 91 -8.61 9.43 -0.50
C LEU A 91 -8.71 8.90 0.94
N ALA A 92 -9.39 9.64 1.82
CA ALA A 92 -9.59 9.28 3.23
C ALA A 92 -10.93 8.60 3.51
N ASN A 93 -11.72 8.28 2.48
CA ASN A 93 -13.05 7.69 2.63
C ASN A 93 -12.96 6.24 3.11
N ILE A 94 -14.03 5.76 3.73
CA ILE A 94 -14.07 4.41 4.30
C ILE A 94 -13.82 3.33 3.25
N GLU A 95 -14.33 3.50 2.03
CA GLU A 95 -14.13 2.57 0.92
C GLU A 95 -12.64 2.45 0.57
N GLN A 96 -11.93 3.58 0.53
CA GLN A 96 -10.51 3.64 0.21
C GLN A 96 -9.66 3.03 1.34
N LEU A 97 -10.05 3.25 2.59
CA LEU A 97 -9.38 2.64 3.75
C LEU A 97 -9.54 1.12 3.77
N ILE A 98 -10.75 0.62 3.50
CA ILE A 98 -11.02 -0.82 3.38
C ILE A 98 -10.18 -1.40 2.24
N PHE A 99 -10.12 -0.72 1.10
CA PHE A 99 -9.30 -1.15 -0.04
C PHE A 99 -7.82 -1.27 0.33
N VAL A 100 -7.23 -0.24 0.95
CA VAL A 100 -5.81 -0.24 1.36
C VAL A 100 -5.51 -1.35 2.37
N PHE A 101 -6.44 -1.57 3.31
CA PHE A 101 -6.35 -2.64 4.29
C PHE A 101 -6.32 -4.01 3.61
N LEU A 102 -7.32 -4.30 2.77
CA LEU A 102 -7.44 -5.57 2.06
C LEU A 102 -6.24 -5.81 1.14
N LEU A 103 -5.80 -4.79 0.43
CA LEU A 103 -4.67 -4.87 -0.49
C LEU A 103 -3.38 -5.28 0.25
N ASN A 104 -3.09 -4.64 1.39
CA ASN A 104 -1.93 -5.01 2.21
C ASN A 104 -2.08 -6.40 2.82
N PHE A 105 -3.27 -6.73 3.33
CA PHE A 105 -3.52 -8.02 3.96
C PHE A 105 -3.37 -9.17 2.96
N ILE A 106 -3.97 -9.05 1.78
CA ILE A 106 -3.88 -10.04 0.71
C ILE A 106 -2.44 -10.18 0.23
N ALA A 107 -1.70 -9.08 0.05
CA ALA A 107 -0.31 -9.15 -0.37
C ALA A 107 0.55 -9.93 0.64
N LEU A 108 0.44 -9.59 1.94
CA LEU A 108 1.13 -10.31 3.02
C LEU A 108 0.76 -11.79 3.08
N PHE A 109 -0.54 -12.07 2.95
CA PHE A 109 -1.07 -13.43 3.00
C PHE A 109 -0.58 -14.28 1.82
N LEU A 110 -0.69 -13.78 0.58
CA LEU A 110 -0.26 -14.51 -0.62
C LEU A 110 1.24 -14.82 -0.58
N ILE A 111 2.07 -13.84 -0.24
CA ILE A 111 3.53 -14.05 -0.14
C ILE A 111 3.85 -15.10 0.91
N SER A 112 3.16 -15.06 2.06
CA SER A 112 3.35 -16.08 3.10
C SER A 112 3.00 -17.49 2.65
N LEU A 113 1.95 -17.64 1.83
CA LEU A 113 1.54 -18.94 1.29
C LEU A 113 2.59 -19.50 0.34
N PHE A 114 3.15 -18.66 -0.55
CA PHE A 114 4.20 -19.08 -1.46
C PHE A 114 5.46 -19.56 -0.72
N ILE A 115 5.85 -18.88 0.36
CA ILE A 115 7.00 -19.27 1.18
C ILE A 115 6.73 -20.60 1.89
N ARG A 116 5.59 -20.74 2.58
CA ARG A 116 5.23 -21.97 3.30
C ARG A 116 5.21 -23.19 2.38
N LYS A 117 4.70 -23.04 1.14
CA LYS A 117 4.69 -24.11 0.15
C LYS A 117 6.11 -24.52 -0.28
N LYS A 118 7.04 -23.57 -0.39
CA LYS A 118 8.45 -23.84 -0.71
C LYS A 118 9.13 -24.62 0.41
N ASP A 119 8.92 -24.23 1.68
CA ASP A 119 9.54 -24.88 2.83
C ASP A 119 9.07 -26.34 3.01
N LEU A 120 7.77 -26.59 2.79
CA LEU A 120 7.19 -27.95 2.80
C LEU A 120 7.80 -28.85 1.72
N ASN A 121 7.96 -28.32 0.50
CA ASN A 121 8.57 -29.07 -0.61
C ASN A 121 10.05 -29.42 -0.36
N VAL A 122 10.81 -28.50 0.25
CA VAL A 122 12.22 -28.76 0.63
C VAL A 122 12.31 -29.82 1.73
N ARG A 123 11.43 -29.74 2.74
CA ARG A 123 11.39 -30.72 3.82
C ARG A 123 11.05 -32.12 3.30
N ASN A 124 10.05 -32.25 2.43
CA ASN A 124 9.66 -33.55 1.84
C ASN A 124 10.74 -34.16 0.92
N LYS A 125 11.59 -33.35 0.28
CA LYS A 125 12.73 -33.85 -0.50
C LYS A 125 13.87 -34.41 0.35
N LYS A 126 14.03 -33.97 1.61
CA LYS A 126 15.06 -34.50 2.53
C LYS A 126 14.70 -35.86 3.13
N PHE A 127 13.43 -36.26 3.07
CA PHE A 127 12.93 -37.52 3.64
C PHE A 127 12.69 -38.61 2.56
N LYS A 128 13.12 -38.39 1.32
CA LYS A 128 13.21 -39.38 0.25
C LYS A 128 14.66 -39.67 -0.06
#